data_AF-A0A8X6YFL2-F1
#
_entry.id   AF-A0A8X6YFL2-F1
#
_cell.length_a   1.000
_cell.length_b   1.000
_cell.length_c   1.000
_cell.angle_alpha   90.00
_cell.angle_beta   90.00
_cell.angle_gamma   90.00
#
_symmetry.space_group_name_H-M   'P 1'
#
loop_
_entity.id
_entity.type
_entity.pdbx_description
1 polymer ?
#
loop_
_entity_poly.entity_id
_entity_poly.type
_entity_poly.pdbx_seq_one_letter_code
_entity_poly.pdbx_strand_id
1 'polypeptide(L)'
;MFPNYETGAHVVVVNFKSKIRIAVLYAKPGSSNNDIFDVLDESLDNKNSDYSTVLAGDFNIDMMTQRGQEFCEIMINIYYIALRNNPSQYTTIGRTTIDCIFSTHGLRTCGVYESAFSTHLTLYVQMPGEKKKVRTSYPKEDNDPSLKCGPDLLDRTGDID
;
A
#
# COMPACT_ATOMS: atom_id res chain seq x y z
N MET A 1 8.22 -11.06 15.65
CA MET A 1 8.36 -10.21 16.85
C MET A 1 7.66 -8.91 16.50
N PHE A 2 6.50 -8.62 17.11
CA PHE A 2 5.80 -7.36 16.90
C PHE A 2 6.59 -6.23 17.58
N PRO A 3 6.72 -5.05 16.97
CA PRO A 3 7.55 -3.98 17.53
C PRO A 3 6.93 -3.44 18.83
N ASN A 4 7.80 -2.91 19.68
CA ASN A 4 7.46 -2.41 21.01
C ASN A 4 6.68 -1.09 20.90
N TYR A 5 5.35 -1.11 21.09
CA TYR A 5 4.42 0.03 20.88
C TYR A 5 4.63 1.25 21.81
N GLU A 6 5.75 1.33 22.52
CA GLU A 6 6.13 2.50 23.33
C GLU A 6 6.73 3.64 22.47
N THR A 7 7.24 3.34 21.28
CA THR A 7 7.70 4.36 20.33
C THR A 7 6.53 4.93 19.52
N GLY A 8 6.51 6.25 19.30
CA GLY A 8 5.37 6.95 18.69
C GLY A 8 5.00 6.53 17.27
N ALA A 9 5.94 6.00 16.49
CA ALA A 9 5.68 5.50 15.15
C ALA A 9 6.48 4.22 14.86
N HIS A 10 6.02 3.46 13.87
CA HIS A 10 6.62 2.20 13.45
C HIS A 10 6.51 2.04 11.94
N VAL A 11 7.56 1.48 11.32
CA VAL A 11 7.54 1.11 9.92
C VAL A 11 7.99 -0.35 9.78
N VAL A 12 7.24 -1.13 9.01
CA VAL A 12 7.60 -2.49 8.60
C VAL A 12 7.91 -2.48 7.11
N VAL A 13 9.09 -2.96 6.72
CA VAL A 13 9.54 -2.94 5.32
C VAL A 13 9.69 -4.36 4.77
N VAL A 14 9.14 -4.58 3.58
CA VAL A 14 9.32 -5.79 2.78
C VAL A 14 9.94 -5.42 1.44
N ASN A 15 11.14 -5.92 1.19
CA ASN A 15 11.85 -5.73 -0.07
C ASN A 15 11.75 -6.97 -0.95
N PHE A 16 11.32 -6.79 -2.20
CA PHE A 16 11.21 -7.85 -3.19
C PHE A 16 12.42 -7.83 -4.13
N LYS A 17 12.80 -9.02 -4.64
CA LYS A 17 13.91 -9.17 -5.61
C LYS A 17 13.72 -8.35 -6.90
N SER A 18 12.48 -8.01 -7.24
CA SER A 18 12.13 -7.16 -8.39
C SER A 18 12.32 -5.66 -8.13
N LYS A 19 13.11 -5.28 -7.11
CA LYS A 19 13.33 -3.88 -6.72
C LYS A 19 12.02 -3.15 -6.41
N ILE A 20 11.06 -3.88 -5.83
CA ILE A 20 9.82 -3.34 -5.28
C ILE A 20 9.97 -3.34 -3.76
N ARG A 21 9.62 -2.23 -3.12
CA ARG A 21 9.59 -2.09 -1.68
C ARG A 21 8.17 -1.76 -1.25
N ILE A 22 7.66 -2.52 -0.29
CA ILE A 22 6.41 -2.22 0.40
C ILE A 22 6.78 -1.87 1.84
N ALA A 23 6.50 -0.65 2.25
CA ALA A 23 6.64 -0.18 3.61
C ALA A 23 5.23 0.06 4.19
N VAL A 24 5.01 -0.39 5.42
CA VAL A 24 3.76 -0.16 6.15
C VAL A 24 4.06 0.66 7.39
N LEU A 25 3.43 1.83 7.51
CA LEU A 25 3.60 2.73 8.64
C LEU A 25 2.39 2.68 9.58
N TYR A 26 2.66 2.71 10.87
CA TYR A 26 1.67 3.04 11.89
C TYR A 26 2.25 4.10 12.80
N ALA A 27 1.61 5.27 12.87
CA ALA A 27 1.90 6.30 13.86
C ALA A 27 0.79 6.32 14.90
N LYS A 28 1.15 6.28 16.17
CA LYS A 28 0.21 6.43 17.27
C LYS A 28 -0.46 7.82 17.21
N PRO A 29 -1.74 7.95 17.62
CA PRO A 29 -2.37 9.25 17.76
C PRO A 29 -1.55 10.19 18.65
N GLY A 30 -1.32 11.41 18.15
CA GLY A 30 -0.53 12.43 18.86
C GLY A 30 0.99 12.37 18.63
N SER A 31 1.50 11.41 17.85
CA SER A 31 2.91 11.38 17.47
C SER A 31 3.30 12.64 16.71
N SER A 32 4.53 13.11 16.97
CA SER A 32 5.08 14.28 16.29
C SER A 32 5.52 13.92 14.87
N ASN A 33 5.67 14.93 14.02
CA ASN A 33 6.24 14.70 12.69
C ASN A 33 7.68 14.18 12.78
N ASN A 34 8.45 14.62 13.80
CA ASN A 34 9.81 14.15 14.01
C ASN A 34 9.87 12.66 14.32
N ASP A 35 8.99 12.16 15.21
CA ASP A 35 8.93 10.72 15.52
C ASP A 35 8.67 9.88 14.27
N ILE A 36 7.84 10.39 13.35
CA ILE A 36 7.51 9.74 12.08
C ILE A 36 8.71 9.79 11.11
N PHE A 37 9.38 10.94 11.00
CA PHE A 37 10.54 11.08 10.11
C PHE A 37 11.74 10.28 10.61
N ASP A 38 11.97 10.19 11.92
CA ASP A 38 13.05 9.39 12.49
C ASP A 38 12.91 7.91 12.09
N VAL A 39 11.70 7.33 12.18
CA VAL A 39 11.47 5.94 11.79
C VAL A 39 11.49 5.74 10.26
N LEU A 40 11.11 6.76 9.49
CA LEU A 40 11.22 6.72 8.02
C LEU A 40 12.68 6.76 7.57
N ASP A 41 13.51 7.60 8.18
CA ASP A 41 14.95 7.70 7.91
C ASP A 41 15.67 6.39 8.24
N GLU A 42 15.33 5.76 9.37
CA GLU A 42 15.87 4.46 9.74
C GLU A 42 15.44 3.34 8.77
N SER A 43 14.17 3.36 8.33
CA SER A 43 13.56 2.22 7.63
C SER A 43 13.70 2.26 6.11
N LEU A 44 13.63 3.45 5.50
CA LEU A 44 13.63 3.59 4.05
C LEU A 44 15.03 3.66 3.44
N ASP A 45 16.09 3.81 4.25
CA ASP A 45 17.51 3.88 3.88
C ASP A 45 17.74 4.45 2.46
N ASN A 46 18.02 5.75 2.41
CA ASN A 46 18.24 6.53 1.18
C ASN A 46 19.30 5.93 0.23
N LYS A 47 20.12 4.97 0.68
CA LYS A 47 21.09 4.22 -0.14
C LYS A 47 20.45 3.23 -1.12
N ASN A 48 19.15 2.97 -1.01
CA ASN A 48 18.40 2.04 -1.85
C ASN A 48 17.42 2.78 -2.79
N SER A 49 17.88 3.88 -3.40
CA SER A 49 17.14 4.68 -4.38
C SER A 49 16.57 3.88 -5.57
N ASP A 50 17.13 2.71 -5.84
CA ASP A 50 16.74 1.85 -6.97
C ASP A 50 15.39 1.14 -6.76
N TYR A 51 14.81 1.19 -5.57
CA TYR A 51 13.53 0.54 -5.29
C TYR A 51 12.33 1.41 -5.68
N SER A 52 11.41 0.84 -6.46
CA SER A 52 10.04 1.35 -6.54
C SER A 52 9.37 1.13 -5.18
N THR A 53 9.17 2.20 -4.42
CA THR A 53 8.67 2.12 -3.04
C THR A 53 7.22 2.53 -2.98
N VAL A 54 6.39 1.72 -2.30
CA VAL A 54 5.07 2.09 -1.81
C VAL A 54 5.13 2.10 -0.29
N LEU A 55 4.75 3.23 0.29
CA LEU A 55 4.58 3.40 1.73
C LEU A 55 3.10 3.60 1.99
N ALA A 56 2.48 2.74 2.80
CA ALA A 56 1.06 2.89 3.14
C ALA A 56 0.80 2.66 4.62
N GLY A 57 -0.29 3.19 5.15
CA GLY A 57 -0.73 2.88 6.52
C GLY A 57 -1.41 4.04 7.22
N ASP A 58 -1.55 3.94 8.54
CA ASP A 58 -2.20 4.95 9.38
C ASP A 58 -1.14 5.92 9.92
N PHE A 59 -1.17 7.15 9.42
CA PHE A 59 -0.24 8.19 9.79
C PHE A 59 -0.73 9.02 10.98
N ASN A 60 -2.01 8.89 11.37
CA ASN A 60 -2.66 9.77 12.35
C ASN A 60 -2.40 11.27 12.10
N ILE A 61 -2.22 11.67 10.84
CA ILE A 61 -2.10 13.04 10.35
C ILE A 61 -3.20 13.26 9.33
N ASP A 62 -4.08 14.23 9.57
CA ASP A 62 -5.15 14.55 8.64
C ASP A 62 -4.61 15.37 7.45
N MET A 63 -4.60 14.78 6.25
CA MET A 63 -4.01 15.36 5.04
C MET A 63 -4.74 16.61 4.54
N MET A 64 -5.97 16.84 4.99
CA MET A 64 -6.74 18.04 4.67
C MET A 64 -6.35 19.27 5.53
N THR A 65 -5.49 19.09 6.53
CA THR A 65 -5.00 20.17 7.40
C THR A 65 -3.69 20.76 6.90
N GLN A 66 -3.32 21.96 7.38
CA GLN A 66 -2.01 22.57 7.07
C GLN A 66 -0.85 21.64 7.44
N ARG A 67 -0.91 20.99 8.61
CA ARG A 67 0.09 20.00 9.05
C ARG A 67 0.23 18.85 8.05
N GLY A 68 -0.89 18.37 7.51
CA GLY A 68 -0.90 17.31 6.51
C GLY A 68 -0.31 17.73 5.15
N GLN A 69 -0.57 18.96 4.73
CA GLN A 69 0.02 19.54 3.52
C GLN A 69 1.55 19.68 3.65
N GLU A 70 2.02 20.25 4.77
CA GLU A 70 3.45 20.36 5.09
C GLU A 70 4.12 18.97 5.15
N PHE A 71 3.44 17.98 5.73
CA PHE A 71 3.91 16.60 5.74
C PHE A 71 4.08 16.06 4.31
N CYS A 72 3.09 16.25 3.45
CA CYS A 72 3.17 15.84 2.03
C CYS A 72 4.32 16.53 1.28
N GLU A 73 4.58 17.80 1.56
CA GLU A 73 5.70 18.55 0.98
C GLU A 73 7.06 17.98 1.41
N ILE A 74 7.22 17.57 2.66
CA ILE A 74 8.45 16.92 3.12
C ILE A 74 8.60 15.55 2.45
N MET A 75 7.53 14.77 2.38
CA MET A 75 7.53 13.44 1.74
C MET A 75 7.98 13.50 0.27
N ILE A 76 7.52 14.50 -0.49
CA ILE A 76 7.94 14.65 -1.88
C ILE A 76 9.35 15.22 -2.03
N ASN A 77 9.75 16.19 -1.19
CA ASN A 77 11.02 16.91 -1.37
C ASN A 77 12.23 16.17 -0.77
N ILE A 78 12.03 15.41 0.31
CA ILE A 78 13.11 14.71 1.02
C ILE A 78 13.14 13.24 0.64
N TYR A 79 11.97 12.58 0.64
CA TYR A 79 11.87 11.14 0.41
C TYR A 79 11.51 10.77 -1.04
N TYR A 80 11.25 11.76 -1.90
CA TYR A 80 10.87 11.57 -3.31
C TYR A 80 9.66 10.64 -3.48
N ILE A 81 8.73 10.64 -2.52
CA ILE A 81 7.48 9.86 -2.54
C ILE A 81 6.28 10.79 -2.46
N ALA A 82 5.37 10.67 -3.42
CA ALA A 82 4.18 11.52 -3.50
C ALA A 82 2.95 10.77 -2.98
N LEU A 83 2.02 11.50 -2.35
CA LEU A 83 0.69 11.00 -1.97
C LEU A 83 -0.08 10.55 -3.22
N ARG A 84 -0.75 9.40 -3.13
CA ARG A 84 -1.41 8.75 -4.28
C ARG A 84 -2.90 8.56 -4.11
N ASN A 85 -3.38 8.24 -2.92
CA ASN A 85 -4.82 8.24 -2.66
C ASN A 85 -5.34 9.68 -2.60
N ASN A 86 -6.59 9.87 -3.02
CA ASN A 86 -7.22 11.18 -3.08
C ASN A 86 -7.40 11.74 -1.66
N PRO A 87 -6.77 12.89 -1.30
CA PRO A 87 -6.92 13.47 0.04
C PRO A 87 -8.36 13.92 0.33
N SER A 88 -9.19 14.16 -0.68
CA SER A 88 -10.61 14.48 -0.49
C SER A 88 -11.49 13.26 -0.21
N GLN A 89 -10.94 12.03 -0.30
CA GLN A 89 -11.65 10.80 0.00
C GLN A 89 -11.31 10.36 1.43
N TYR A 90 -12.34 10.27 2.27
CA TYR A 90 -12.16 9.80 3.64
C TYR A 90 -11.65 8.37 3.69
N THR A 91 -10.82 8.09 4.70
CA THR A 91 -10.22 6.78 4.94
C THR A 91 -10.72 6.15 6.22
N THR A 92 -11.59 6.84 6.95
CA THR A 92 -12.27 6.33 8.14
C THR A 92 -13.76 6.65 8.09
N ILE A 93 -14.57 5.89 8.84
CA ILE A 93 -15.99 6.18 9.05
C ILE A 93 -16.18 7.56 9.72
N GLY A 94 -15.21 7.97 10.55
CA GLY A 94 -15.16 9.30 11.18
C GLY A 94 -14.84 10.45 10.24
N ARG A 95 -14.73 10.20 8.92
CA ARG A 95 -14.46 11.20 7.89
C ARG A 95 -13.11 11.91 8.05
N THR A 96 -12.08 11.16 8.44
CA THR A 96 -10.69 11.63 8.46
C THR A 96 -9.92 11.09 7.26
N THR A 97 -8.74 11.67 6.98
CA THR A 97 -7.88 11.32 5.84
C THR A 97 -6.50 10.89 6.32
N ILE A 98 -6.46 10.11 7.40
CA ILE A 98 -5.24 9.77 8.14
C ILE A 98 -4.50 8.55 7.58
N ASP A 99 -5.18 7.72 6.80
CA ASP A 99 -4.58 6.55 6.16
C ASP A 99 -4.10 6.95 4.76
N CYS A 100 -2.81 6.79 4.49
CA CYS A 100 -2.20 7.32 3.26
C CYS A 100 -1.48 6.25 2.47
N ILE A 101 -1.34 6.51 1.17
CA ILE A 101 -0.53 5.75 0.22
C ILE A 101 0.44 6.73 -0.44
N PHE A 102 1.72 6.61 -0.15
CA PHE A 102 2.81 7.32 -0.81
C PHE A 102 3.55 6.36 -1.76
N SER A 103 4.06 6.88 -2.87
CA SER A 103 4.85 6.07 -3.80
C SER A 103 5.86 6.89 -4.60
N THR A 104 7.04 6.32 -4.86
CA THR A 104 8.09 6.95 -5.71
C THR A 104 7.61 7.13 -7.15
N HIS A 105 6.82 6.19 -7.65
CA HIS A 105 6.30 6.22 -9.02
C HIS A 105 4.77 6.21 -9.04
N GLY A 106 4.21 6.58 -10.20
CA GLY A 106 2.78 6.45 -10.45
C GLY A 106 2.31 5.01 -10.27
N LEU A 107 1.20 4.84 -9.56
CA LEU A 107 0.53 3.56 -9.39
C LEU A 107 -0.44 3.34 -10.55
N ARG A 108 -0.79 2.08 -10.86
CA ARG A 108 -1.83 1.81 -11.87
C ARG A 108 -3.21 2.23 -11.35
N THR A 109 -3.49 1.86 -10.11
CA THR A 109 -4.66 2.32 -9.37
C THR A 109 -4.38 2.22 -7.89
N CYS A 110 -5.04 3.05 -7.12
CA CYS A 110 -5.10 2.97 -5.67
C CYS A 110 -6.38 3.65 -5.20
N GLY A 111 -6.82 3.31 -4.00
CA GLY A 111 -8.01 3.94 -3.44
C GLY A 111 -8.45 3.31 -2.14
N VAL A 112 -9.67 3.66 -1.77
CA VAL A 112 -10.33 3.20 -0.56
C VAL A 112 -11.42 2.20 -0.94
N TYR A 113 -11.47 1.09 -0.23
CA TYR A 113 -12.49 0.06 -0.30
C TYR A 113 -13.28 0.04 1.01
N GLU A 114 -14.59 0.24 0.90
CA GLU A 114 -15.49 0.20 2.05
C GLU A 114 -15.69 -1.25 2.49
N SER A 115 -15.40 -1.52 3.77
CA SER A 115 -15.56 -2.84 4.37
C SER A 115 -16.29 -2.71 5.70
N ALA A 116 -17.10 -3.72 6.06
CA ALA A 116 -17.94 -3.67 7.26
C ALA A 116 -17.20 -4.04 8.56
N PHE A 117 -15.88 -4.26 8.53
CA PHE A 117 -15.13 -4.90 9.63
C PHE A 117 -14.26 -3.94 10.45
N SER A 118 -14.18 -2.66 10.09
CA SER A 118 -13.30 -1.69 10.75
C SER A 118 -13.83 -0.27 10.63
N THR A 119 -13.46 0.60 11.58
CA THR A 119 -13.67 2.04 11.50
C THR A 119 -12.72 2.73 10.52
N HIS A 120 -11.62 2.06 10.16
CA HIS A 120 -10.75 2.42 9.05
C HIS A 120 -11.20 1.68 7.79
N LEU A 121 -11.27 2.40 6.68
CA LEU A 121 -11.60 1.87 5.38
C LEU A 121 -10.36 1.23 4.75
N THR A 122 -10.54 0.13 4.04
CA THR A 122 -9.40 -0.64 3.51
C THR A 122 -8.74 0.14 2.39
N LEU A 123 -7.41 0.29 2.44
CA LEU A 123 -6.65 0.84 1.33
C LEU A 123 -6.25 -0.27 0.35
N TYR A 124 -6.40 -0.02 -0.95
CA TYR A 124 -5.91 -0.93 -1.99
C TYR A 124 -4.92 -0.24 -2.92
N VAL A 125 -3.98 -1.04 -3.46
CA VAL A 125 -2.96 -0.58 -4.38
C VAL A 125 -2.75 -1.60 -5.49
N GLN A 126 -2.61 -1.11 -6.72
CA GLN A 126 -2.12 -1.90 -7.85
C GLN A 126 -0.86 -1.26 -8.39
N MET A 127 0.25 -1.98 -8.28
CA MET A 127 1.53 -1.56 -8.84
C MET A 127 1.70 -2.03 -10.29
N PRO A 128 2.37 -1.25 -11.14
CA PRO A 128 2.80 -1.75 -12.44
C PRO A 128 3.83 -2.86 -12.25
N GLY A 129 3.47 -4.09 -12.62
CA GLY A 129 4.43 -5.18 -12.67
C GLY A 129 5.42 -4.99 -13.82
N GLU A 130 6.70 -5.19 -13.56
CA GLU A 130 7.62 -5.53 -14.65
C GLU A 130 7.17 -6.87 -15.25
N LYS A 131 7.01 -6.92 -16.57
CA LYS A 131 6.81 -8.20 -17.27
C LYS A 131 8.07 -9.03 -17.09
N LYS A 132 8.19 -9.79 -16.00
CA LYS A 132 9.10 -10.93 -15.98
C LYS A 132 8.59 -11.88 -17.05
N LYS A 133 9.37 -12.04 -18.13
CA LYS A 133 9.27 -13.24 -18.97
C LYS A 133 9.58 -14.41 -18.05
N VAL A 134 8.55 -14.95 -17.39
CA VAL A 134 8.64 -16.26 -16.79
C VAL A 134 8.77 -17.18 -17.98
N ARG A 135 10.00 -17.63 -18.28
CA ARG A 135 10.20 -18.86 -19.05
C ARG A 135 9.68 -19.97 -18.14
N THR A 136 8.36 -20.15 -18.10
CA THR A 136 7.82 -21.43 -17.71
C THR A 136 8.31 -22.39 -18.79
N SER A 137 9.25 -23.27 -18.45
CA SER A 137 9.30 -24.55 -19.17
C SER A 137 7.89 -25.10 -19.04
N TYR A 138 7.17 -25.21 -20.14
CA TYR A 138 5.89 -25.91 -20.16
C TYR A 138 6.11 -27.23 -19.40
N PRO A 139 5.38 -27.49 -18.30
CA PRO A 139 5.29 -28.84 -17.80
C PRO A 139 4.88 -29.71 -18.99
N LYS A 140 5.46 -30.90 -19.12
CA LYS A 140 4.93 -31.87 -20.09
C LYS A 140 3.43 -31.97 -19.83
N GLU A 141 2.63 -31.86 -20.89
CA GLU A 141 1.18 -32.04 -20.77
C GLU A 141 0.92 -33.34 -20.00
N ASP A 142 0.39 -33.22 -18.79
CA ASP A 142 -0.23 -34.34 -18.11
C ASP A 142 -1.48 -34.67 -18.92
N ASN A 143 -1.32 -35.60 -19.87
CA ASN A 143 -2.40 -36.23 -20.61
C ASN A 143 -3.18 -37.19 -19.70
N ASP A 144 -3.59 -36.73 -18.51
CA ASP A 144 -4.47 -37.47 -17.63
C ASP A 144 -5.93 -37.09 -17.98
N PRO A 145 -6.69 -37.98 -18.67
CA PRO A 145 -8.07 -37.73 -19.06
C PRO A 145 -9.04 -37.64 -17.88
N SER A 146 -8.59 -37.85 -16.63
CA SER A 146 -9.43 -37.77 -15.43
C SER A 146 -9.62 -36.33 -14.89
N LEU A 147 -8.79 -35.37 -15.30
CA LEU A 147 -8.91 -33.96 -14.92
C LEU A 147 -9.85 -33.21 -15.86
N LYS A 148 -11.14 -33.55 -15.83
CA LYS A 148 -12.17 -32.65 -16.37
C LYS A 148 -12.32 -31.47 -15.40
N CYS A 149 -11.94 -30.27 -15.82
CA CYS A 149 -12.37 -29.04 -15.17
C CYS A 149 -13.90 -29.10 -15.04
N GLY A 150 -14.39 -29.01 -13.80
CA GLY A 150 -15.81 -28.81 -13.54
C GLY A 150 -16.28 -27.49 -14.18
N PRO A 151 -17.60 -27.33 -14.43
CA PRO A 151 -18.11 -26.13 -15.06
C PRO A 151 -17.70 -24.88 -14.28
N ASP A 152 -17.14 -23.91 -14.98
CA ASP A 152 -16.76 -22.61 -14.43
C ASP A 152 -17.99 -21.94 -13.80
N LEU A 153 -17.89 -21.65 -12.50
CA LEU A 153 -18.95 -21.01 -11.70
C LEU A 153 -19.17 -19.51 -12.04
N LEU A 154 -18.71 -19.05 -13.20
CA LEU A 154 -18.81 -17.64 -13.61
C LEU A 154 -19.71 -17.39 -14.82
N ASP A 155 -20.41 -18.41 -15.35
CA ASP A 155 -21.43 -18.20 -16.39
C ASP A 155 -22.85 -18.20 -15.81
N ARG A 156 -23.15 -17.17 -15.00
CA ARG A 156 -24.52 -16.77 -14.65
C ARG A 156 -24.75 -15.31 -15.05
N THR A 157 -24.54 -15.02 -16.32
CA THR A 157 -25.24 -13.94 -17.01
C THR A 157 -26.28 -14.57 -17.93
N GLY A 158 -27.46 -14.79 -17.39
CA GLY A 158 -28.60 -15.36 -18.11
C GLY A 158 -29.76 -15.58 -17.15
N ASP A 159 -30.77 -14.72 -17.29
CA ASP A 159 -32.16 -14.91 -16.90
C ASP A 159 -32.51 -14.83 -15.40
N ILE A 160 -32.93 -13.63 -14.99
CA ILE A 160 -34.01 -13.47 -14.01
C ILE A 160 -35.09 -12.67 -14.73
N ASP A 161 -36.24 -13.32 -14.92
CA ASP A 161 -37.53 -12.76 -15.36
C ASP A 161 -38.04 -11.65 -14.43
#